data_AF-A0A392NCG0-F1
#
_entry.id   AF-A0A392NCG0-F1
#
_cell.length_a   1.000
_cell.length_b   1.000
_cell.length_c   1.000
_cell.angle_alpha   90.00
_cell.angle_beta   90.00
_cell.angle_gamma   90.00
#
_symmetry.space_group_name_H-M   'P 1'
#
loop_
_entity.id
_entity.type
_entity.pdbx_description
1 polymer ?
#
loop_
_entity_poly.entity_id
_entity_poly.type
_entity_poly.pdbx_seq_one_letter_code
_entity_poly.pdbx_strand_id
1 'polypeptide(L)'
;GRIVLLNSVLNAIPIFYLSYMKISVQVWKKIRRIQGEFLWGCTRRGNKVSWIKWDVVCLPKRKGGLGVRDVRMINISLLAKWRWRLLNNDEAVWKEVIRSKYGDLALGKVVLGEECIPRSASLWWKDICSIGSNLSHNWFAQNVVKKLGNGRCTSF
;
A
#
# COMPACT_ATOMS: atom_id res chain seq x y z
N GLY A 1 9.26 21.80 -14.19
CA GLY A 1 9.34 20.59 -15.03
C GLY A 1 9.59 19.30 -14.25
N ARG A 2 10.76 19.13 -13.62
CA ARG A 2 11.18 17.83 -13.04
C ARG A 2 10.22 17.22 -12.01
N ILE A 3 9.70 18.00 -11.07
CA ILE A 3 8.75 17.49 -10.07
C ILE A 3 7.49 16.92 -10.73
N VAL A 4 7.01 17.56 -11.80
CA VAL A 4 5.85 17.08 -12.55
C VAL A 4 6.18 15.74 -13.20
N LEU A 5 7.31 15.63 -13.90
CA LEU A 5 7.74 14.38 -14.55
C LEU A 5 7.99 13.24 -13.54
N LEU A 6 8.56 13.58 -12.38
CA LEU A 6 8.75 12.65 -11.28
C LEU A 6 7.40 12.08 -10.83
N ASN A 7 6.41 12.93 -10.64
CA ASN A 7 5.08 12.52 -10.17
C ASN A 7 4.23 11.81 -11.23
N SER A 8 4.32 12.22 -12.50
CA SER A 8 3.50 11.66 -13.58
C SER A 8 4.09 10.41 -14.21
N VAL A 9 5.43 10.29 -14.26
CA VAL A 9 6.13 9.18 -14.92
C VAL A 9 6.84 8.29 -13.91
N LEU A 10 7.87 8.77 -13.22
CA LEU A 10 8.70 7.92 -12.34
C LEU A 10 7.90 7.28 -11.21
N ASN A 11 6.95 8.03 -10.63
CA ASN A 11 6.06 7.50 -9.60
C ASN A 11 4.99 6.57 -10.16
N ALA A 12 4.63 6.67 -11.43
CA ALA A 12 3.58 5.89 -12.05
C ALA A 12 4.05 4.51 -12.51
N ILE A 13 5.27 4.41 -13.05
CA ILE A 13 5.87 3.15 -13.53
C ILE A 13 5.76 2.01 -12.50
N PRO A 14 6.15 2.18 -11.22
CA PRO A 14 6.11 1.08 -10.27
C PRO A 14 4.70 0.78 -9.75
N ILE A 15 3.69 1.64 -9.96
CA ILE A 15 2.35 1.50 -9.35
C ILE A 15 1.71 0.15 -9.65
N PHE A 16 1.87 -0.33 -10.89
CA PHE A 16 1.33 -1.63 -11.29
C PHE A 16 1.85 -2.76 -10.38
N TYR A 17 3.17 -2.84 -10.20
CA TYR A 17 3.79 -3.85 -9.35
C TYR A 17 3.46 -3.64 -7.87
N LEU A 18 3.41 -2.39 -7.40
CA LEU A 18 3.09 -2.04 -6.02
C LEU A 18 1.63 -2.29 -5.65
N SER A 19 0.75 -2.46 -6.64
CA SER A 19 -0.65 -2.84 -6.42
C SER A 19 -0.76 -4.28 -5.89
N TYR A 20 0.19 -5.14 -6.25
CA TYR A 20 0.16 -6.55 -5.90
C TYR A 20 1.25 -6.90 -4.89
N MET A 21 2.48 -6.44 -5.08
CA MET A 21 3.60 -6.88 -4.24
C MET A 21 3.92 -5.88 -3.14
N LYS A 22 4.15 -6.36 -1.91
CA LYS A 22 4.76 -5.54 -0.87
C LYS A 22 6.20 -5.22 -1.23
N ILE A 23 6.55 -3.94 -1.21
CA ILE A 23 7.90 -3.51 -1.56
C ILE A 23 8.89 -3.86 -0.44
N SER A 24 10.00 -4.49 -0.79
CA SER A 24 11.10 -4.69 0.17
C SER A 24 11.79 -3.37 0.49
N VAL A 25 12.37 -3.26 1.69
CA VAL A 25 13.05 -2.03 2.13
C VAL A 25 14.21 -1.66 1.20
N GLN A 26 14.91 -2.65 0.64
CA GLN A 26 16.01 -2.44 -0.28
C GLN A 26 15.54 -1.84 -1.62
N VAL A 27 14.47 -2.37 -2.20
CA VAL A 27 13.89 -1.86 -3.46
C VAL A 27 13.36 -0.45 -3.25
N TRP A 28 12.67 -0.20 -2.12
CA TRP A 28 12.21 1.14 -1.76
C TRP A 28 13.37 2.15 -1.67
N LYS A 29 14.47 1.80 -0.98
CA LYS A 29 15.67 2.64 -0.91
C LYS A 29 16.26 2.93 -2.29
N LYS A 30 16.27 1.94 -3.19
CA LYS A 30 16.78 2.11 -4.57
C LYS A 30 15.89 3.03 -5.40
N ILE A 31 14.57 2.89 -5.31
CA ILE A 31 13.62 3.79 -6.00
C ILE A 31 13.76 5.22 -5.47
N ARG A 32 13.80 5.39 -4.14
CA ARG A 32 14.02 6.69 -3.49
C ARG A 32 15.31 7.35 -3.97
N ARG A 33 16.39 6.58 -4.11
CA ARG A 33 17.67 7.06 -4.65
C ARG A 33 17.52 7.56 -6.09
N ILE A 34 16.91 6.77 -6.99
CA ILE A 34 16.69 7.15 -8.39
C ILE A 34 15.85 8.44 -8.49
N GLN A 35 14.79 8.54 -7.69
CA GLN A 35 13.96 9.74 -7.66
C GLN A 35 14.73 10.97 -7.16
N GLY A 36 15.60 10.79 -6.15
CA GLY A 36 16.47 11.85 -5.64
C GLY A 36 17.51 12.31 -6.64
N GLU A 37 18.21 11.37 -7.28
CA GLU A 37 19.16 11.66 -8.36
C GLU A 37 18.49 12.41 -9.51
N PHE A 38 17.28 11.99 -9.90
CA PHE A 38 16.51 12.67 -10.94
C PHE A 38 16.09 14.09 -10.53
N LEU A 39 15.59 14.27 -9.30
CA LEU A 39 15.12 15.57 -8.82
C LEU A 39 16.27 16.59 -8.77
N TRP A 40 17.37 16.21 -8.12
CA TRP A 40 18.53 17.09 -7.93
C TRP A 40 19.44 17.17 -9.17
N GLY A 41 19.24 16.29 -10.15
CA GLY A 41 20.00 16.28 -11.40
C GLY A 41 21.42 15.76 -11.23
N CYS A 42 21.58 14.65 -10.50
CA CYS A 42 22.83 13.91 -10.47
C CYS A 42 22.99 13.18 -11.82
N THR A 43 23.83 13.74 -12.69
CA THR A 43 24.34 13.05 -13.88
C THR A 43 25.65 12.35 -13.55
N ARG A 44 26.07 11.37 -14.37
CA ARG A 44 27.28 10.53 -14.26
C ARG A 44 28.62 11.23 -13.90
N ARG A 45 28.71 12.56 -13.91
CA ARG A 45 29.94 13.35 -13.68
C ARG A 45 29.99 14.13 -12.35
N GLY A 46 29.00 14.00 -11.47
CA GLY A 46 29.09 14.61 -10.14
C GLY A 46 27.84 14.45 -9.29
N ASN A 47 28.03 14.15 -8.00
CA ASN A 47 26.94 14.11 -7.02
C ASN A 47 26.54 15.54 -6.64
N LYS A 48 25.36 15.98 -7.04
CA LYS A 48 24.76 17.19 -6.47
C LYS A 48 24.23 16.86 -5.08
N VAL A 49 24.60 17.67 -4.09
CA VAL A 49 24.18 17.50 -2.70
C VAL A 49 22.66 17.66 -2.60
N SER A 50 21.99 16.68 -1.99
CA SER A 50 20.59 16.79 -1.62
C SER A 50 20.47 17.63 -0.36
N TRP A 51 20.14 18.92 -0.51
CA TRP A 51 20.03 19.85 0.62
C TRP A 51 18.81 19.59 1.52
N ILE A 52 17.79 18.93 1.00
CA ILE A 52 16.53 18.67 1.70
C ILE A 52 16.37 17.18 1.94
N LYS A 53 16.00 16.79 3.17
CA LYS A 53 15.63 15.40 3.50
C LYS A 53 14.45 14.98 2.64
N TRP A 54 14.53 13.78 2.07
CA TRP A 54 13.45 13.27 1.19
C TRP A 54 12.07 13.23 1.86
N ASP A 55 12.03 13.01 3.17
CA ASP A 55 10.76 12.94 3.90
C ASP A 55 10.05 14.31 3.88
N VAL A 56 10.81 15.41 3.86
CA VAL A 56 10.29 16.78 3.68
C VAL A 56 9.85 17.01 2.22
N VAL A 57 10.60 16.47 1.25
CA VAL A 57 10.23 16.52 -0.19
C VAL A 57 8.86 15.86 -0.42
N CYS A 58 8.57 14.76 0.30
CA CYS A 58 7.31 14.04 0.20
C CYS A 58 6.12 14.74 0.89
N LEU A 59 6.35 15.75 1.73
CA LEU A 59 5.26 16.46 2.38
C LEU A 59 4.38 17.19 1.34
N PRO A 60 3.08 17.35 1.62
CA PRO A 60 2.21 18.20 0.80
C PRO A 60 2.76 19.62 0.69
N LYS A 61 2.51 20.30 -0.44
CA LYS A 61 2.92 21.70 -0.65
C LYS A 61 2.43 22.64 0.46
N ARG A 62 1.21 22.42 0.96
CA ARG A 62 0.62 23.15 2.09
C ARG A 62 1.42 23.02 3.41
N LYS A 63 2.22 21.96 3.55
CA LYS A 63 3.08 21.69 4.72
C LYS A 63 4.55 22.00 4.42
N GLY A 64 4.84 22.80 3.40
CA GLY A 64 6.22 23.19 3.04
C GLY A 64 7.01 22.15 2.25
N GLY A 65 6.39 21.05 1.80
CA GLY A 65 7.03 20.04 0.96
C GLY A 65 6.87 20.29 -0.54
N LEU A 66 7.37 19.36 -1.35
CA LEU A 66 7.25 19.42 -2.82
C LEU A 66 6.06 18.64 -3.37
N GLY A 67 5.33 17.91 -2.53
CA GLY A 67 4.19 17.08 -2.94
C GLY A 67 4.60 15.87 -3.77
N VAL A 68 5.80 15.35 -3.56
CA VAL A 68 6.23 14.07 -4.14
C VAL A 68 5.56 12.94 -3.39
N ARG A 69 5.01 11.95 -4.10
CA ARG A 69 4.37 10.81 -3.43
C ARG A 69 5.42 9.82 -2.94
N ASP A 70 5.38 9.46 -1.66
CA ASP A 70 6.20 8.37 -1.13
C ASP A 70 5.67 7.03 -1.65
N VAL A 71 6.53 6.33 -2.39
CA VAL A 71 6.27 5.03 -3.00
C VAL A 71 5.89 3.98 -1.96
N ARG A 72 6.49 4.02 -0.77
CA ARG A 72 6.16 3.07 0.31
C ARG A 72 4.75 3.31 0.83
N MET A 73 4.36 4.57 0.98
CA MET A 73 3.01 4.94 1.39
C MET A 73 1.97 4.58 0.32
N ILE A 74 2.29 4.77 -0.96
CA ILE A 74 1.45 4.30 -2.08
C ILE A 74 1.26 2.78 -1.99
N ASN A 75 2.33 2.01 -1.81
CA ASN A 75 2.26 0.55 -1.72
C ASN A 75 1.36 0.09 -0.56
N ILE A 76 1.57 0.64 0.64
CA ILE A 76 0.72 0.34 1.81
C ILE A 76 -0.74 0.68 1.52
N SER A 77 -1.00 1.82 0.88
CA SER A 77 -2.36 2.27 0.54
C SER A 77 -3.03 1.37 -0.50
N LEU A 78 -2.29 0.93 -1.52
CA LEU A 78 -2.81 0.03 -2.56
C LEU A 78 -3.09 -1.37 -2.01
N LEU A 79 -2.22 -1.88 -1.16
CA LEU A 79 -2.45 -3.13 -0.44
C LEU A 79 -3.67 -2.99 0.49
N ALA A 80 -3.79 -1.88 1.23
CA ALA A 80 -4.95 -1.60 2.08
C ALA A 80 -6.26 -1.49 1.27
N LYS A 81 -6.21 -1.00 0.03
CA LYS A 81 -7.35 -0.99 -0.89
C LYS A 81 -7.84 -2.40 -1.21
N TRP A 82 -6.93 -3.36 -1.43
CA TRP A 82 -7.32 -4.76 -1.61
C TRP A 82 -7.95 -5.34 -0.34
N ARG A 83 -7.35 -5.05 0.81
CA ARG A 83 -7.90 -5.45 2.10
C ARG A 83 -9.31 -4.89 2.33
N TRP A 84 -9.53 -3.62 1.99
CA TRP A 84 -10.84 -2.96 2.06
C TRP A 84 -11.87 -3.63 1.15
N ARG A 85 -11.49 -3.92 -0.11
CA ARG A 85 -12.39 -4.61 -1.04
C ARG A 85 -12.82 -5.98 -0.53
N LEU A 86 -11.96 -6.66 0.23
CA LEU A 86 -12.28 -7.96 0.84
C LEU A 86 -13.35 -7.86 1.95
N LEU A 87 -13.48 -6.69 2.58
CA LEU A 87 -14.48 -6.42 3.62
C LEU A 87 -15.83 -6.03 3.02
N ASN A 88 -15.82 -5.46 1.82
CA ASN A 88 -17.03 -5.09 1.11
C ASN A 88 -17.80 -6.33 0.65
N ASN A 89 -19.12 -6.21 0.59
CA ASN A 89 -20.01 -7.29 0.17
C ASN A 89 -20.19 -7.38 -1.36
N ASP A 90 -19.26 -6.85 -2.17
CA ASP A 90 -19.31 -7.01 -3.63
C ASP A 90 -19.02 -8.45 -4.06
N GLU A 91 -19.86 -8.98 -4.94
CA GLU A 91 -19.65 -10.25 -5.62
C GLU A 91 -18.64 -10.06 -6.75
N ALA A 92 -17.41 -10.47 -6.50
CA ALA A 92 -16.33 -10.38 -7.47
C ALA A 92 -15.62 -11.73 -7.59
N VAL A 93 -15.39 -12.18 -8.82
CA VAL A 93 -14.82 -13.50 -9.14
C VAL A 93 -13.51 -13.77 -8.39
N TRP A 94 -12.65 -12.74 -8.24
CA TRP A 94 -11.39 -12.90 -7.50
C TRP A 94 -11.60 -13.25 -6.02
N LYS A 95 -12.71 -12.84 -5.39
CA LYS A 95 -13.04 -13.22 -4.01
C LYS A 95 -13.47 -14.68 -3.90
N GLU A 96 -14.12 -15.21 -4.94
CA GLU A 96 -14.46 -16.61 -5.01
C GLU A 96 -13.19 -17.47 -5.07
N VAL A 97 -12.20 -17.07 -5.86
CA VAL A 97 -10.88 -17.74 -5.88
C VAL A 97 -10.22 -17.72 -4.49
N ILE A 98 -10.30 -16.59 -3.78
CA ILE A 98 -9.79 -16.47 -2.41
C ILE A 98 -10.56 -17.37 -1.44
N ARG A 99 -11.89 -17.39 -1.52
CA ARG A 99 -12.76 -18.26 -0.72
C ARG A 99 -12.43 -19.73 -0.96
N SER A 100 -12.35 -20.16 -2.21
CA SER A 100 -12.05 -21.56 -2.56
C SER A 100 -10.64 -21.98 -2.13
N LYS A 101 -9.69 -21.04 -2.09
CA LYS A 101 -8.30 -21.34 -1.72
C LYS A 101 -8.01 -21.24 -0.21
N TYR A 102 -8.65 -20.31 0.49
CA TYR A 102 -8.35 -19.95 1.87
C TYR A 102 -9.53 -20.11 2.84
N GLY A 103 -10.70 -20.53 2.36
CA GLY A 103 -11.92 -20.73 3.13
C GLY A 103 -12.77 -19.46 3.31
N ASP A 104 -14.00 -19.63 3.83
CA ASP A 104 -14.95 -18.53 4.03
C ASP A 104 -14.48 -17.49 5.05
N LEU A 105 -13.66 -17.91 6.02
CA LEU A 105 -13.11 -17.03 7.06
C LEU A 105 -12.16 -15.97 6.47
N ALA A 106 -11.70 -16.15 5.23
CA ALA A 106 -10.88 -15.19 4.51
C ALA A 106 -11.62 -13.89 4.13
N LEU A 107 -12.96 -13.91 4.06
CA LEU A 107 -13.77 -12.77 3.62
C LEU A 107 -14.46 -12.07 4.79
N GLY A 108 -14.72 -10.77 4.67
CA GLY A 108 -15.58 -10.02 5.60
C GLY A 108 -15.05 -9.78 7.02
N LYS A 109 -13.87 -10.31 7.39
CA LYS A 109 -13.25 -10.12 8.70
C LYS A 109 -12.25 -8.96 8.71
N VAL A 110 -12.39 -8.04 9.68
CA VAL A 110 -11.48 -6.89 9.89
C VAL A 110 -10.09 -7.34 10.36
N VAL A 111 -10.04 -8.35 11.23
CA VAL A 111 -8.81 -9.02 11.66
C VAL A 111 -8.81 -10.43 11.08
N LEU A 112 -7.80 -10.75 10.27
CA LEU A 112 -7.56 -12.12 9.80
C LEU A 112 -6.64 -12.80 10.82
N GLY A 113 -7.13 -13.85 11.47
CA GLY A 113 -6.33 -14.65 12.40
C GLY A 113 -5.31 -15.53 11.68
N GLU A 114 -4.40 -16.15 12.42
CA GLU A 114 -3.38 -17.05 11.87
C GLU A 114 -4.00 -18.23 11.10
N GLU A 115 -5.20 -18.67 11.49
CA GLU A 115 -5.99 -19.70 10.80
C GLU A 115 -6.30 -19.33 9.34
N CYS A 116 -6.39 -18.05 9.01
CA CYS A 116 -6.65 -17.55 7.66
C CYS A 116 -5.39 -17.49 6.79
N ILE A 117 -4.21 -17.84 7.34
CA ILE A 117 -2.90 -17.73 6.69
C ILE A 117 -2.21 -19.11 6.72
N PRO A 118 -2.64 -20.07 5.88
CA PRO A 118 -1.96 -21.35 5.80
C PRO A 118 -0.49 -21.17 5.39
N ARG A 119 0.40 -22.10 5.78
CA ARG A 119 1.83 -22.03 5.42
C ARG A 119 2.05 -21.94 3.91
N SER A 120 1.20 -22.62 3.13
CA SER A 120 1.14 -22.61 1.66
C SER A 120 0.51 -21.35 1.05
N ALA A 121 0.11 -20.37 1.87
CA ALA A 121 -0.43 -19.12 1.37
C ALA A 121 0.55 -18.39 0.46
N SER A 122 0.00 -17.73 -0.57
CA SER A 122 0.80 -16.92 -1.49
C SER A 122 1.41 -15.75 -0.73
N LEU A 123 2.56 -15.27 -1.22
CA LEU A 123 3.21 -14.08 -0.64
C LEU A 123 2.26 -12.88 -0.63
N TRP A 124 1.50 -12.70 -1.70
CA TRP A 124 0.46 -11.68 -1.81
C TRP A 124 -0.60 -11.77 -0.70
N TRP A 125 -1.09 -12.98 -0.42
CA TRP A 125 -2.10 -13.18 0.63
C TRP A 125 -1.52 -12.90 2.02
N LYS A 126 -0.30 -13.39 2.29
CA LYS A 126 0.42 -13.10 3.53
C LYS A 126 0.64 -11.59 3.70
N ASP A 127 1.01 -10.91 2.63
CA ASP A 127 1.18 -9.45 2.63
C ASP A 127 -0.13 -8.75 2.98
N ILE A 128 -1.25 -9.12 2.35
CA ILE A 128 -2.58 -8.56 2.65
C ILE A 128 -3.00 -8.80 4.09
N CYS A 129 -2.81 -10.01 4.60
CA CYS A 129 -3.17 -10.34 5.98
C CYS A 129 -2.29 -9.59 6.99
N SER A 130 -1.04 -9.30 6.63
CA SER A 130 -0.10 -8.52 7.46
C SER A 130 -0.27 -6.99 7.36
N ILE A 131 -1.21 -6.49 6.54
CA ILE A 131 -1.49 -5.05 6.51
C ILE A 131 -2.06 -4.64 7.85
N GLY A 132 -1.55 -3.54 8.41
CA GLY A 132 -1.99 -3.05 9.71
C GLY A 132 -1.08 -3.48 10.84
N SER A 133 -0.59 -4.73 10.85
CA SER A 133 0.24 -5.25 11.97
C SER A 133 1.68 -4.73 12.01
N ASN A 134 2.19 -4.16 10.90
CA ASN A 134 3.60 -3.76 10.78
C ASN A 134 3.95 -2.38 11.42
N LEU A 135 2.97 -1.63 11.94
CA LEU A 135 3.15 -0.23 12.37
C LEU A 135 2.64 -0.03 13.80
N SER A 136 3.38 -0.54 14.79
CA SER A 136 3.24 -0.42 16.26
C SER A 136 1.86 -0.67 16.92
N HIS A 137 0.77 -0.68 16.15
CA HIS A 137 -0.60 -0.94 16.49
C HIS A 137 -1.29 -1.39 15.20
N ASN A 138 -2.33 -2.24 15.28
CA ASN A 138 -3.07 -2.67 14.09
C ASN A 138 -3.93 -1.50 13.54
N TRP A 139 -3.27 -0.52 12.90
CA TRP A 139 -3.88 0.75 12.52
C TRP A 139 -5.07 0.54 11.58
N PHE A 140 -5.01 -0.48 10.72
CA PHE A 140 -6.10 -0.80 9.81
C PHE A 140 -7.33 -1.25 10.59
N ALA A 141 -7.16 -2.19 11.52
CA ALA A 141 -8.27 -2.69 12.34
C ALA A 141 -8.87 -1.60 13.26
N GLN A 142 -8.04 -0.69 13.78
CA GLN A 142 -8.50 0.41 14.64
C GLN A 142 -9.33 1.46 13.89
N ASN A 143 -9.07 1.64 12.60
CA ASN A 143 -9.72 2.68 11.79
C ASN A 143 -10.83 2.12 10.87
N VAL A 144 -11.12 0.82 10.94
CA VAL A 144 -12.14 0.16 10.12
C VAL A 144 -13.26 -0.36 11.01
N VAL A 145 -14.44 0.20 10.85
CA VAL A 145 -15.65 -0.18 11.60
C VAL A 145 -16.72 -0.64 10.61
N LYS A 146 -17.36 -1.78 10.89
CA LYS A 146 -18.54 -2.23 10.15
C LYS A 146 -19.78 -1.58 10.76
N LYS A 147 -20.36 -0.60 10.08
CA LYS A 147 -21.63 0.00 10.48
C LYS A 147 -22.77 -0.89 9.99
N LEU A 148 -23.36 -1.68 10.89
CA LEU A 148 -24.63 -2.34 10.64
C LEU A 148 -25.71 -1.25 10.57
N GLY A 149 -26.54 -1.28 9.53
CA GLY A 149 -27.62 -0.32 9.34
C GLY A 149 -28.73 -0.48 10.37
N ASN A 150 -29.97 -0.14 9.99
CA ASN A 150 -31.15 -0.24 10.85
C ASN A 150 -31.69 -1.68 11.07
N GLY A 151 -30.87 -2.72 10.89
CA GLY A 151 -31.24 -4.12 11.12
C GLY A 151 -32.25 -4.72 10.13
N ARG A 152 -32.91 -3.92 9.27
CA ARG A 152 -33.95 -4.41 8.34
C ARG A 152 -33.46 -5.38 7.26
N CYS A 153 -32.16 -5.40 7.00
CA CYS A 153 -31.52 -6.27 6.00
C CYS A 153 -30.57 -7.31 6.63
N THR A 154 -30.65 -7.55 7.94
CA THR A 154 -29.73 -8.47 8.65
C THR A 154 -30.52 -9.68 9.13
N SER A 155 -30.43 -10.80 8.42
CA SER A 155 -30.98 -12.09 8.86
C SER A 155 -29.97 -12.80 9.75
N PHE A 156 -30.43 -13.34 10.87
CA PHE A 156 -29.66 -14.19 11.79
C PHE A 156 -29.64 -15.64 11.35
#